data_AF-A0A8H7HBQ5-F1
#
_entry.id   AF-A0A8H7HBQ5-F1
#
_cell.length_a   1.000
_cell.length_b   1.000
_cell.length_c   1.000
_cell.angle_alpha   90.00
_cell.angle_beta   90.00
_cell.angle_gamma   90.00
#
_symmetry.space_group_name_H-M   'P 1'
#
loop_
_entity.id
_entity.type
_entity.pdbx_description
1 polymer ?
#
loop_
_entity_poly.entity_id
_entity_poly.type
_entity_poly.pdbx_seq_one_letter_code
_entity_poly.pdbx_strand_id
1 'polypeptide(L)'
;MSSPSSPQSPLQADPNRVAQAALQRIAQPVNPGETEELRYEHERPIRQKFRRLVDPGIVRDNSEADAKRALGVLLKLAENLLSDPENPKFREFKSTNTTIQRALIDPKGAIEFAIEMGFRATVHEFQPKYVWHSSPENLIALRVGRDVLKGHIELATSKEERTDLSQRMAKAEKTAAVQNALLAFEDDRKRRKALDQRMKQDGYPTTPSKVPTTVVPPASPQFSIQGEGQTLGTASARRGFVHEDEDKTATEY
;
A
#
# COMPACT_ATOMS: atom_id res chain seq x y z
N MET A 1 -21.29 -76.33 52.23
CA MET A 1 -22.11 -75.12 52.10
C MET A 1 -21.44 -74.24 51.06
N SER A 2 -22.04 -74.17 49.87
CA SER A 2 -21.45 -73.54 48.68
C SER A 2 -22.37 -72.43 48.21
N SER A 3 -21.85 -71.21 48.06
CA SER A 3 -22.42 -70.16 47.21
C SER A 3 -21.34 -69.09 46.95
N PRO A 4 -20.65 -69.12 45.80
CA PRO A 4 -19.89 -67.98 45.32
C PRO A 4 -20.77 -67.06 44.46
N SER A 5 -20.48 -65.77 44.61
CA SER A 5 -21.08 -64.60 43.95
C SER A 5 -21.16 -64.71 42.42
N SER A 6 -22.29 -64.30 41.86
CA SER A 6 -22.48 -64.14 40.41
C SER A 6 -21.54 -63.05 39.84
N PRO A 7 -20.89 -63.27 38.68
CA PRO A 7 -20.13 -62.24 37.99
C PRO A 7 -21.05 -61.34 37.17
N GLN A 8 -20.88 -60.03 37.32
CA GLN A 8 -21.51 -58.99 36.50
C GLN A 8 -21.17 -59.19 35.01
N SER A 9 -22.19 -59.23 34.17
CA SER A 9 -22.04 -59.27 32.72
C SER A 9 -21.40 -57.98 32.19
N PRO A 10 -20.46 -58.03 31.24
CA PRO A 10 -19.92 -56.83 30.62
C PRO A 10 -21.00 -56.18 29.74
N LEU A 11 -21.18 -54.87 29.94
CA LEU A 11 -22.00 -53.98 29.12
C LEU A 11 -21.74 -54.25 27.62
N GLN A 12 -22.70 -54.89 26.94
CA GLN A 12 -22.68 -54.99 25.48
C GLN A 12 -22.84 -53.59 24.90
N ALA A 13 -21.85 -53.16 24.11
CA ALA A 13 -21.93 -51.89 23.40
C ALA A 13 -23.10 -51.96 22.41
N ASP A 14 -24.02 -51.00 22.54
CA ASP A 14 -25.24 -50.92 21.74
C ASP A 14 -24.90 -50.89 20.23
N PRO A 15 -25.31 -51.91 19.44
CA PRO A 15 -24.93 -52.02 18.03
C PRO A 15 -25.29 -50.78 17.20
N ASN A 16 -26.39 -50.12 17.57
CA ASN A 16 -26.83 -48.89 16.92
C ASN A 16 -25.88 -47.72 17.19
N ARG A 17 -25.30 -47.62 18.39
CA ARG A 17 -24.28 -46.60 18.69
C ARG A 17 -22.99 -46.85 17.93
N VAL A 18 -22.60 -48.12 17.77
CA VAL A 18 -21.41 -48.49 16.99
C VAL A 18 -21.62 -48.18 15.50
N ALA A 19 -22.79 -48.50 14.95
CA ALA A 19 -23.15 -48.18 13.58
C ALA A 19 -23.19 -46.67 13.33
N GLN A 20 -23.76 -45.90 14.26
CA GLN A 20 -23.83 -44.44 14.16
C GLN A 20 -22.45 -43.79 14.28
N ALA A 21 -21.58 -44.31 15.16
CA ALA A 21 -20.18 -43.87 15.26
C ALA A 21 -19.36 -44.22 14.02
N ALA A 22 -19.62 -45.38 13.39
CA ALA A 22 -18.99 -45.75 12.12
C ALA A 22 -19.42 -44.81 10.98
N LEU A 23 -20.70 -44.47 10.90
CA LEU A 23 -21.20 -43.49 9.93
C LEU A 23 -20.63 -42.09 10.16
N GLN A 24 -20.49 -41.64 11.42
CA GLN A 24 -19.82 -40.37 11.74
C GLN A 24 -18.33 -40.37 11.37
N ARG A 25 -17.66 -41.52 11.48
CA ARG A 25 -16.25 -41.67 11.10
C ARG A 25 -16.05 -41.69 9.57
N ILE A 26 -17.06 -42.13 8.82
CA ILE A 26 -17.11 -42.07 7.35
C ILE A 26 -17.52 -40.67 6.85
N ALA A 27 -18.40 -39.99 7.59
CA ALA A 27 -18.85 -38.63 7.28
C ALA A 27 -17.85 -37.54 7.72
N GLN A 28 -16.95 -37.85 8.65
CA GLN A 28 -15.77 -37.02 8.92
C GLN A 28 -14.84 -37.09 7.72
N PRO A 29 -14.40 -35.95 7.16
CA PRO A 29 -13.40 -35.95 6.11
C PRO A 29 -12.14 -36.65 6.60
N VAL A 30 -11.76 -37.73 5.93
CA VAL A 30 -10.71 -38.69 6.31
C VAL A 30 -9.28 -38.11 6.21
N ASN A 31 -9.07 -36.79 6.17
CA ASN A 31 -7.74 -36.17 6.24
C ASN A 31 -7.80 -34.70 6.71
N PRO A 32 -7.41 -34.38 7.95
CA PRO A 32 -7.26 -33.00 8.44
C PRO A 32 -5.90 -32.35 8.08
N GLY A 33 -5.23 -32.80 7.01
CA GLY A 33 -3.85 -32.43 6.69
C GLY A 33 -3.66 -31.08 5.98
N GLU A 34 -4.71 -30.43 5.49
CA GLU A 34 -4.58 -29.16 4.73
C GLU A 34 -5.81 -28.26 4.93
N THR A 35 -6.02 -27.75 6.15
CA THR A 35 -6.76 -26.48 6.25
C THR A 35 -6.00 -25.40 5.48
N GLU A 36 -6.71 -24.45 4.87
CA GLU A 36 -6.11 -23.34 4.11
C GLU A 36 -5.09 -22.56 4.95
N GLU A 37 -5.36 -22.45 6.26
CA GLU A 37 -4.47 -21.88 7.26
C GLU A 37 -3.15 -22.64 7.38
N LEU A 38 -3.19 -23.99 7.47
CA LEU A 38 -1.98 -24.81 7.51
C LEU A 38 -1.16 -24.66 6.23
N ARG A 39 -1.81 -24.67 5.05
CA ARG A 39 -1.10 -24.43 3.77
C ARG A 39 -0.40 -23.07 3.79
N TYR A 40 -1.10 -22.04 4.24
CA TYR A 40 -0.55 -20.70 4.34
C TYR A 40 0.66 -20.63 5.26
N GLU A 41 0.62 -21.30 6.42
CA GLU A 41 1.74 -21.40 7.36
C GLU A 41 2.97 -22.09 6.75
N HIS A 42 2.78 -23.21 6.04
CA HIS A 42 3.87 -23.90 5.35
C HIS A 42 4.46 -23.04 4.22
N GLU A 43 3.64 -22.21 3.55
CA GLU A 43 4.08 -21.31 2.48
C GLU A 43 4.69 -19.99 3.00
N ARG A 44 4.51 -19.63 4.29
CA ARG A 44 5.08 -18.40 4.88
C ARG A 44 6.57 -18.20 4.62
N PRO A 45 7.48 -19.17 4.86
CA PRO A 45 8.90 -18.97 4.60
C PRO A 45 9.20 -18.65 3.13
N ILE A 46 8.52 -19.34 2.21
CA ILE A 46 8.66 -19.14 0.76
C ILE A 46 8.16 -17.74 0.39
N ARG A 47 7.00 -17.33 0.91
CA ARG A 47 6.42 -16.00 0.72
C ARG A 47 7.35 -14.90 1.21
N GLN A 48 7.96 -15.09 2.39
CA GLN A 48 8.91 -14.14 2.95
C GLN A 48 10.17 -14.03 2.09
N LYS A 49 10.65 -15.14 1.52
CA LYS A 49 11.78 -15.14 0.59
C LYS A 49 11.45 -14.35 -0.68
N PHE A 50 10.30 -14.56 -1.29
CA PHE A 50 9.88 -13.78 -2.46
C PHE A 50 9.70 -12.29 -2.15
N ARG A 51 9.15 -11.92 -1.00
CA ARG A 51 9.07 -10.51 -0.57
C ARG A 51 10.44 -9.85 -0.48
N ARG A 52 11.45 -10.58 0.02
CA ARG A 52 12.85 -10.10 0.05
C ARG A 52 13.44 -9.98 -1.35
N LEU A 53 13.05 -10.83 -2.29
CA LEU A 53 13.50 -10.68 -3.68
C LEU A 53 12.83 -9.49 -4.38
N VAL A 54 11.60 -9.11 -3.99
CA VAL A 54 10.93 -7.92 -4.55
C VAL A 54 11.52 -6.63 -3.98
N ASP A 55 11.34 -6.37 -2.68
CA ASP A 55 11.59 -5.04 -2.12
C ASP A 55 13.10 -4.70 -2.07
N PRO A 56 13.93 -5.42 -1.30
CA PRO A 56 15.37 -5.17 -1.31
C PRO A 56 16.08 -5.72 -2.55
N GLY A 57 15.51 -6.69 -3.26
CA GLY A 57 16.16 -7.31 -4.42
C GLY A 57 15.96 -6.56 -5.74
N ILE A 58 14.72 -6.18 -6.07
CA ILE A 58 14.37 -5.55 -7.36
C ILE A 58 14.09 -4.06 -7.17
N VAL A 59 13.19 -3.70 -6.25
CA VAL A 59 12.67 -2.32 -6.18
C VAL A 59 13.70 -1.33 -5.69
N ARG A 60 14.54 -1.72 -4.72
CA ARG A 60 15.53 -0.82 -4.10
C ARG A 60 16.66 -0.40 -5.03
N ASP A 61 17.17 -1.33 -5.84
CA ASP A 61 18.42 -1.14 -6.58
C ASP A 61 18.21 -0.78 -8.05
N ASN A 62 16.95 -0.70 -8.52
CA ASN A 62 16.58 -0.37 -9.89
C ASN A 62 15.72 0.90 -9.95
N SER A 63 15.63 1.51 -11.13
CA SER A 63 14.69 2.61 -11.36
C SER A 63 13.24 2.12 -11.19
N GLU A 64 12.33 3.01 -10.80
CA GLU A 64 10.90 2.67 -10.65
C GLU A 64 10.33 2.07 -11.95
N ALA A 65 10.71 2.61 -13.10
CA ALA A 65 10.28 2.12 -14.41
C ALA A 65 10.80 0.71 -14.71
N ASP A 66 12.07 0.43 -14.40
CA ASP A 66 12.67 -0.88 -14.67
C ASP A 66 12.17 -1.94 -13.68
N ALA A 67 11.98 -1.57 -12.40
CA ALA A 67 11.35 -2.43 -11.41
C ALA A 67 9.91 -2.79 -11.84
N LYS A 68 9.09 -1.80 -12.25
CA LYS A 68 7.72 -2.05 -12.74
C LYS A 68 7.70 -2.97 -13.96
N ARG A 69 8.66 -2.78 -14.89
CA ARG A 69 8.84 -3.64 -16.07
C ARG A 69 9.21 -5.08 -15.68
N ALA A 70 10.20 -5.24 -14.79
CA ALA A 70 10.67 -6.53 -14.32
C ALA A 70 9.55 -7.31 -13.63
N LEU A 71 8.88 -6.70 -12.64
CA LEU A 71 7.78 -7.30 -11.90
C LEU A 71 6.61 -7.68 -12.82
N GLY A 72 6.29 -6.83 -13.79
CA GLY A 72 5.24 -7.11 -14.78
C GLY A 72 5.57 -8.30 -15.69
N VAL A 73 6.82 -8.47 -16.12
CA VAL A 73 7.24 -9.62 -16.93
C VAL A 73 7.27 -10.91 -16.08
N LEU A 74 7.78 -10.84 -14.85
CA LEU A 74 7.78 -11.98 -13.93
C LEU A 74 6.36 -12.46 -13.64
N LEU A 75 5.41 -11.54 -13.42
CA LEU A 75 4.01 -11.89 -13.19
C LEU A 75 3.42 -12.59 -14.42
N LYS A 76 3.63 -12.05 -15.62
CA LYS A 76 3.16 -12.66 -16.86
C LYS A 76 3.73 -14.06 -17.09
N LEU A 77 5.02 -14.26 -16.79
CA LEU A 77 5.63 -15.59 -16.88
C LEU A 77 4.94 -16.57 -15.93
N ALA A 78 4.72 -16.15 -14.67
CA ALA A 78 4.05 -17.00 -13.69
C ALA A 78 2.59 -17.30 -14.04
N GLU A 79 1.83 -16.31 -14.52
CA GLU A 79 0.43 -16.47 -14.93
C GLU A 79 0.29 -17.39 -16.14
N ASN A 80 1.12 -17.20 -17.18
CA ASN A 80 1.08 -18.04 -18.38
C ASN A 80 1.42 -19.49 -18.04
N LEU A 81 2.43 -19.71 -17.21
CA LEU A 81 2.87 -21.05 -16.83
C LEU A 81 1.88 -21.76 -15.90
N LEU A 82 1.17 -21.04 -15.03
CA LEU A 82 0.11 -21.61 -14.20
C LEU A 82 -1.18 -21.86 -14.98
N SER A 83 -1.43 -21.09 -16.04
CA SER A 83 -2.62 -21.26 -16.89
C SER A 83 -2.47 -22.44 -17.85
N ASP A 84 -1.29 -22.59 -18.45
CA ASP A 84 -1.00 -23.64 -19.42
C ASP A 84 0.38 -24.25 -19.12
N PRO A 85 0.46 -25.15 -18.12
CA PRO A 85 1.73 -25.71 -17.68
C PRO A 85 2.33 -26.67 -18.69
N GLU A 86 1.56 -27.27 -19.61
CA GLU A 86 2.05 -28.25 -20.59
C GLU A 86 2.67 -27.61 -21.84
N ASN A 87 2.42 -26.33 -22.05
CA ASN A 87 2.94 -25.63 -23.22
C ASN A 87 4.44 -25.32 -23.08
N PRO A 88 5.29 -25.89 -23.95
CA PRO A 88 6.74 -25.73 -23.85
C PRO A 88 7.17 -24.26 -24.02
N LYS A 89 6.37 -23.45 -24.72
CA LYS A 89 6.66 -22.02 -24.95
C LYS A 89 6.68 -21.21 -23.66
N PHE A 90 5.87 -21.57 -22.66
CA PHE A 90 5.82 -20.85 -21.38
C PHE A 90 6.82 -21.41 -20.36
N ARG A 91 7.32 -22.63 -20.60
CA ARG A 91 8.36 -23.26 -19.78
C ARG A 91 9.74 -22.69 -20.04
N GLU A 92 9.98 -22.01 -21.16
CA GLU A 92 11.30 -21.48 -21.48
C GLU A 92 11.29 -20.03 -21.99
N PHE A 93 12.38 -19.32 -21.70
CA PHE A 93 12.66 -18.03 -22.32
C PHE A 93 14.14 -17.89 -22.67
N LYS A 94 14.42 -17.23 -23.79
CA LYS A 94 15.78 -16.97 -24.25
C LYS A 94 16.31 -15.69 -23.61
N SER A 95 17.53 -15.73 -23.06
CA SER A 95 18.15 -14.52 -22.50
C SER A 95 18.52 -13.50 -23.58
N THR A 96 18.60 -13.93 -24.84
CA THR A 96 18.88 -13.07 -26.02
C THR A 96 17.66 -12.26 -26.48
N ASN A 97 16.46 -12.54 -25.97
CA ASN A 97 15.28 -11.76 -26.34
C ASN A 97 15.39 -10.37 -25.69
N THR A 98 15.35 -9.31 -26.50
CA THR A 98 15.55 -7.91 -26.04
C THR A 98 14.57 -7.48 -24.94
N THR A 99 13.34 -8.01 -24.95
CA THR A 99 12.34 -7.71 -23.92
C THR A 99 12.69 -8.41 -22.62
N ILE A 100 13.10 -9.68 -22.69
CA ILE A 100 13.55 -10.45 -21.53
C ILE A 100 14.85 -9.88 -20.97
N GLN A 101 15.78 -9.48 -21.82
CA GLN A 101 17.06 -8.91 -21.42
C GLN A 101 16.83 -7.64 -20.57
N ARG A 102 16.07 -6.69 -21.09
CA ARG A 102 15.75 -5.43 -20.41
C ARG A 102 14.89 -5.58 -19.16
N ALA A 103 14.11 -6.66 -19.05
CA ALA A 103 13.19 -6.86 -17.94
C ALA A 103 13.74 -7.78 -16.85
N LEU A 104 14.56 -8.78 -17.20
CA LEU A 104 14.99 -9.82 -16.27
C LEU A 104 16.51 -9.92 -16.13
N ILE A 105 17.28 -9.63 -17.17
CA ILE A 105 18.74 -9.83 -17.16
C ILE A 105 19.46 -8.55 -16.72
N ASP A 106 19.09 -7.41 -17.28
CA ASP A 106 19.72 -6.11 -16.97
C ASP A 106 19.33 -5.60 -15.57
N PRO A 107 18.07 -5.71 -15.10
CA PRO A 107 17.69 -5.27 -13.76
C PRO A 107 18.21 -6.24 -12.68
N LYS A 108 18.77 -5.68 -11.60
CA LYS A 108 19.28 -6.47 -10.47
C LYS A 108 18.15 -7.19 -9.76
N GLY A 109 18.38 -8.44 -9.34
CA GLY A 109 17.42 -9.21 -8.53
C GLY A 109 16.29 -9.89 -9.32
N ALA A 110 16.06 -9.48 -10.58
CA ALA A 110 14.93 -9.98 -11.36
C ALA A 110 15.14 -11.42 -11.84
N ILE A 111 16.36 -11.78 -12.25
CA ILE A 111 16.67 -13.15 -12.65
C ILE A 111 16.70 -14.10 -11.47
N GLU A 112 17.18 -13.64 -10.30
CA GLU A 112 17.18 -14.39 -9.05
C GLU A 112 15.74 -14.73 -8.62
N PHE A 113 14.80 -13.81 -8.82
CA PHE A 113 13.38 -14.07 -8.62
C PHE A 113 12.87 -15.19 -9.55
N ALA A 114 13.22 -15.15 -10.85
CA ALA A 114 12.85 -16.22 -11.78
C ALA A 114 13.48 -17.56 -11.40
N ILE A 115 14.74 -17.57 -10.96
CA ILE A 115 15.40 -18.76 -10.47
C ILE A 115 14.67 -19.33 -9.26
N GLU A 116 14.24 -18.49 -8.33
CA GLU A 116 13.49 -18.93 -7.16
C GLU A 116 12.11 -19.52 -7.52
N MET A 117 11.48 -19.07 -8.61
CA MET A 117 10.25 -19.68 -9.15
C MET A 117 10.47 -21.05 -9.83
N GLY A 118 11.73 -21.47 -10.01
CA GLY A 118 12.09 -22.77 -10.59
C GLY A 118 12.70 -22.71 -11.99
N PHE A 119 12.99 -21.52 -12.53
CA PHE A 119 13.74 -21.41 -13.79
C PHE A 119 15.23 -21.72 -13.56
N ARG A 120 15.85 -22.42 -14.50
CA ARG A 120 17.28 -22.75 -14.46
C ARG A 120 17.93 -22.41 -15.79
N ALA A 121 19.15 -21.87 -15.72
CA ALA A 121 19.95 -21.58 -16.90
C ALA A 121 20.38 -22.89 -17.57
N THR A 122 20.12 -22.99 -18.87
CA THR A 122 20.50 -24.11 -19.72
C THR A 122 21.01 -23.57 -21.05
N VAL A 123 21.83 -24.35 -21.75
CA VAL A 123 22.30 -24.02 -23.10
C VAL A 123 21.73 -25.05 -24.05
N HIS A 124 21.00 -24.59 -25.06
CA HIS A 124 20.46 -25.45 -26.11
C HIS A 124 20.84 -24.85 -27.46
N GLU A 125 21.44 -25.64 -28.34
CA GLU A 125 21.92 -25.17 -29.66
C GLU A 125 22.81 -23.91 -29.56
N PHE A 126 23.70 -23.87 -28.57
CA PHE A 126 24.58 -22.73 -28.28
C PHE A 126 23.84 -21.42 -27.94
N GLN A 127 22.54 -21.47 -27.64
CA GLN A 127 21.76 -20.34 -27.16
C GLN A 127 21.48 -20.47 -25.64
N PRO A 128 21.86 -19.47 -24.82
CA PRO A 128 21.49 -19.45 -23.42
C PRO A 128 19.98 -19.24 -23.26
N LYS A 129 19.34 -20.16 -22.54
CA LYS A 129 17.91 -20.12 -22.23
C LYS A 129 17.65 -20.50 -20.77
N TYR A 130 16.57 -19.99 -20.22
CA TYR A 130 16.08 -20.40 -18.91
C TYR A 130 14.91 -21.34 -19.10
N VAL A 131 14.96 -22.51 -18.47
CA VAL A 131 13.91 -23.54 -18.53
C VAL A 131 13.34 -23.74 -17.14
N TRP A 132 12.02 -23.76 -17.04
CA TRP A 132 11.30 -24.10 -15.84
C TRP A 132 11.16 -25.61 -15.71
N HIS A 133 11.49 -26.12 -14.54
CA HIS A 133 11.37 -27.55 -14.24
C HIS A 133 10.10 -27.82 -13.45
N SER A 134 9.26 -28.72 -13.96
CA SER A 134 8.07 -29.17 -13.24
C SER A 134 8.45 -30.00 -12.02
N SER A 135 8.21 -29.44 -10.84
CA SER A 135 8.39 -30.09 -9.54
C SER A 135 7.29 -29.58 -8.60
N PRO A 136 6.76 -30.39 -7.68
CA PRO A 136 5.78 -29.93 -6.69
C PRO A 136 6.24 -28.69 -5.92
N GLU A 137 7.54 -28.63 -5.56
CA GLU A 137 8.13 -27.49 -4.87
C GLU A 137 8.14 -26.23 -5.74
N ASN A 138 8.51 -26.37 -7.02
CA ASN A 138 8.53 -25.25 -7.97
C ASN A 138 7.12 -24.75 -8.29
N LEU A 139 6.11 -25.63 -8.29
CA LEU A 139 4.72 -25.23 -8.45
C LEU A 139 4.21 -24.41 -7.25
N ILE A 140 4.58 -24.81 -6.02
CA ILE A 140 4.28 -24.02 -4.82
C ILE A 140 5.01 -22.68 -4.89
N ALA A 141 6.31 -22.69 -5.21
CA ALA A 141 7.10 -21.47 -5.35
C ALA A 141 6.52 -20.52 -6.42
N LEU A 142 6.10 -21.06 -7.56
CA LEU A 142 5.48 -20.30 -8.65
C LEU A 142 4.15 -19.66 -8.22
N ARG A 143 3.28 -20.42 -7.54
CA ARG A 143 2.01 -19.90 -7.01
C ARG A 143 2.23 -18.80 -5.97
N VAL A 144 3.10 -19.04 -4.99
CA VAL A 144 3.42 -18.07 -3.95
C VAL A 144 4.10 -16.83 -4.54
N GLY A 145 5.04 -17.02 -5.47
CA GLY A 145 5.73 -15.94 -6.18
C GLY A 145 4.76 -15.06 -6.95
N ARG A 146 3.83 -15.64 -7.73
CA ARG A 146 2.74 -14.93 -8.41
C ARG A 146 1.93 -14.09 -7.41
N ASP A 147 1.49 -14.66 -6.30
CA ASP A 147 0.65 -13.96 -5.32
C ASP A 147 1.38 -12.77 -4.69
N VAL A 148 2.68 -12.92 -4.42
CA VAL A 148 3.53 -11.82 -3.92
C VAL A 148 3.67 -10.72 -4.97
N LEU A 149 3.94 -11.08 -6.24
CA LEU A 149 4.04 -10.12 -7.34
C LEU A 149 2.73 -9.35 -7.53
N LYS A 150 1.61 -10.07 -7.58
CA LYS A 150 0.27 -9.49 -7.76
C LYS A 150 -0.05 -8.51 -6.64
N GLY A 151 0.11 -8.93 -5.38
CA GLY A 151 -0.13 -8.06 -4.23
C GLY A 151 0.79 -6.84 -4.19
N HIS A 152 2.05 -6.98 -4.63
CA HIS A 152 2.97 -5.85 -4.70
C HIS A 152 2.57 -4.84 -5.80
N ILE A 153 2.20 -5.33 -6.99
CA ILE A 153 1.75 -4.47 -8.10
C ILE A 153 0.43 -3.76 -7.74
N GLU A 154 -0.50 -4.46 -7.10
CA GLU A 154 -1.76 -3.86 -6.59
C GLU A 154 -1.49 -2.77 -5.53
N LEU A 155 -0.55 -3.02 -4.62
CA LEU A 155 -0.17 -2.01 -3.62
C LEU A 155 0.49 -0.78 -4.27
N ALA A 156 1.38 -1.01 -5.24
CA ALA A 156 2.05 0.07 -5.96
C ALA A 156 1.07 0.93 -6.77
N THR A 157 0.14 0.29 -7.49
CA THR A 157 -0.90 0.98 -8.27
C THR A 157 -1.86 1.77 -7.37
N SER A 158 -2.34 1.18 -6.27
CA SER A 158 -3.15 1.91 -5.28
C SER A 158 -2.42 3.12 -4.68
N LYS A 159 -1.10 3.03 -4.49
CA LYS A 159 -0.31 4.16 -3.99
C LYS A 159 -0.19 5.27 -5.04
N GLU A 160 0.10 4.90 -6.29
CA GLU A 160 0.17 5.80 -7.45
C GLU A 160 -1.16 6.56 -7.64
N GLU A 161 -2.29 5.84 -7.60
CA GLU A 161 -3.63 6.44 -7.71
C GLU A 161 -3.92 7.45 -6.59
N ARG A 162 -3.57 7.12 -5.34
CA ARG A 162 -3.76 8.04 -4.20
C ARG A 162 -2.92 9.31 -4.35
N THR A 163 -1.67 9.17 -4.79
CA THR A 163 -0.80 10.33 -5.02
C THR A 163 -1.31 11.20 -6.16
N ASP A 164 -1.79 10.59 -7.24
CA ASP A 164 -2.37 11.30 -8.39
C ASP A 164 -3.63 12.06 -8.01
N LEU A 165 -4.55 11.43 -7.25
CA LEU A 165 -5.77 12.07 -6.78
C LEU A 165 -5.45 13.25 -5.87
N SER A 166 -4.51 13.09 -4.93
CA SER A 166 -4.08 14.18 -4.06
C SER A 166 -3.49 15.35 -4.84
N GLN A 167 -2.63 15.08 -5.82
CA GLN A 167 -2.07 16.12 -6.69
C GLN A 167 -3.14 16.83 -7.53
N ARG A 168 -4.12 16.10 -8.06
CA ARG A 168 -5.22 16.67 -8.84
C ARG A 168 -6.12 17.55 -7.97
N MET A 169 -6.45 17.10 -6.76
CA MET A 169 -7.22 17.89 -5.80
C MET A 169 -6.47 19.15 -5.37
N ALA A 170 -5.18 19.04 -5.05
CA ALA A 170 -4.37 20.21 -4.70
C ALA A 170 -4.26 21.23 -5.83
N LYS A 171 -4.17 20.76 -7.09
CA LYS A 171 -4.21 21.64 -8.27
C LYS A 171 -5.59 22.30 -8.41
N ALA A 172 -6.67 21.53 -8.27
CA ALA A 172 -8.04 22.04 -8.36
C ALA A 172 -8.34 23.09 -7.28
N GLU A 173 -7.92 22.86 -6.04
CA GLU A 173 -8.09 23.79 -4.93
C GLU A 173 -7.33 25.10 -5.18
N LYS A 174 -6.08 25.03 -5.67
CA LYS A 174 -5.33 26.22 -6.06
C LYS A 174 -6.04 27.01 -7.16
N THR A 175 -6.57 26.34 -8.17
CA THR A 175 -7.32 27.02 -9.24
C THR A 175 -8.63 27.63 -8.74
N ALA A 176 -9.34 26.94 -7.85
CA ALA A 176 -10.57 27.43 -7.25
C ALA A 176 -10.31 28.64 -6.33
N ALA A 177 -9.22 28.63 -5.57
CA ALA A 177 -8.81 29.76 -4.73
C ALA A 177 -8.52 31.01 -5.56
N VAL A 178 -7.81 30.86 -6.69
CA VAL A 178 -7.54 31.97 -7.63
C VAL A 178 -8.84 32.52 -8.24
N GLN A 179 -9.74 31.64 -8.68
CA GLN A 179 -11.04 32.06 -9.24
C GLN A 179 -11.91 32.77 -8.19
N ASN A 180 -11.98 32.23 -6.98
CA ASN A 180 -12.72 32.84 -5.88
C ASN A 180 -12.16 34.22 -5.50
N ALA A 181 -10.83 34.37 -5.49
CA ALA A 181 -10.20 35.66 -5.27
C ALA A 181 -10.56 36.66 -6.37
N LEU A 182 -10.54 36.25 -7.64
CA LEU A 182 -10.92 37.10 -8.77
C LEU A 182 -12.39 37.57 -8.67
N LEU A 183 -13.31 36.65 -8.36
CA LEU A 183 -14.72 36.98 -8.15
C LEU A 183 -14.92 37.94 -6.96
N ALA A 184 -14.18 37.73 -5.87
CA ALA A 184 -14.23 38.63 -4.72
C ALA A 184 -13.76 40.06 -5.07
N PHE A 185 -12.73 40.19 -5.91
CA PHE A 185 -12.30 41.50 -6.42
C PHE A 185 -13.37 42.17 -7.29
N GLU A 186 -14.04 41.41 -8.17
CA GLU A 186 -15.12 41.96 -9.00
C GLU A 186 -16.31 42.42 -8.17
N ASP A 187 -16.68 41.65 -7.15
CA ASP A 187 -17.76 41.98 -6.23
C ASP A 187 -17.42 43.21 -5.39
N ASP A 188 -16.19 43.32 -4.85
CA ASP A 188 -15.76 44.50 -4.12
C ASP A 188 -15.80 45.76 -5.01
N ARG A 189 -15.33 45.64 -6.26
CA ARG A 189 -15.41 46.73 -7.24
C ARG A 189 -16.85 47.15 -7.53
N LYS A 190 -17.79 46.20 -7.63
CA LYS A 190 -19.23 46.49 -7.83
C LYS A 190 -19.84 47.14 -6.59
N ARG A 191 -19.56 46.62 -5.39
CA ARG A 191 -20.04 47.18 -4.12
C ARG A 191 -19.57 48.61 -3.93
N ARG A 192 -18.29 48.87 -4.21
CA ARG A 192 -17.71 50.22 -4.11
C ARG A 192 -18.39 51.20 -5.07
N LYS A 193 -18.60 50.80 -6.33
CA LYS A 193 -19.34 51.64 -7.30
C LYS A 193 -20.78 51.92 -6.86
N ALA A 194 -21.48 50.92 -6.32
CA ALA A 194 -22.85 51.09 -5.84
C ALA A 194 -22.92 52.03 -4.63
N LEU A 195 -21.96 51.93 -3.71
CA LEU A 195 -21.83 52.84 -2.57
C LEU A 195 -21.56 54.28 -3.03
N ASP A 196 -20.62 54.49 -3.94
CA ASP A 196 -20.33 55.82 -4.50
C ASP A 196 -21.56 56.42 -5.20
N GLN A 197 -22.32 55.62 -5.96
CA GLN A 197 -23.56 56.08 -6.60
C GLN A 197 -24.61 56.51 -5.57
N ARG A 198 -24.77 55.73 -4.49
CA ARG A 198 -25.67 56.09 -3.39
C ARG A 198 -25.24 57.36 -2.69
N MET A 199 -23.94 57.51 -2.37
CA MET A 199 -23.41 58.75 -1.76
C MET A 199 -23.58 59.97 -2.67
N LYS A 200 -23.53 59.78 -4.00
CA LYS A 200 -23.80 60.87 -4.95
C LYS A 200 -25.28 61.27 -5.00
N GLN A 201 -26.20 60.34 -4.75
CA GLN A 201 -27.64 60.62 -4.69
C GLN A 201 -28.06 61.21 -3.34
N ASP A 202 -27.57 60.66 -2.23
CA ASP A 202 -27.98 61.03 -0.87
C ASP A 202 -27.19 62.24 -0.32
N GLY A 203 -26.12 62.66 -1.01
CA GLY A 203 -25.20 63.70 -0.56
C GLY A 203 -24.13 63.16 0.40
N TYR A 204 -22.89 63.67 0.31
CA TYR A 204 -21.82 63.26 1.23
C TYR A 204 -22.14 63.70 2.67
N PRO A 205 -22.08 62.79 3.66
CA PRO A 205 -22.23 63.18 5.06
C PRO A 205 -21.11 64.14 5.44
N THR A 206 -21.43 65.43 5.61
CA THR A 206 -20.46 66.50 5.85
C THR A 206 -20.01 66.57 7.32
N THR A 207 -20.29 65.54 8.13
CA THR A 207 -19.83 65.48 9.51
C THR A 207 -19.25 64.10 9.79
N PRO A 208 -18.02 63.99 10.32
CA PRO A 208 -17.55 62.74 10.88
C PRO A 208 -18.47 62.43 12.06
N SER A 209 -19.33 61.41 11.90
CA SER A 209 -20.09 60.86 13.02
C SER A 209 -19.09 60.42 14.07
N LYS A 210 -19.07 61.12 15.21
CA LYS A 210 -18.34 60.68 16.41
C LYS A 210 -18.78 59.25 16.68
N VAL A 211 -17.88 58.29 16.45
CA VAL A 211 -17.99 56.97 17.04
C VAL A 211 -18.30 57.17 18.53
N PRO A 212 -19.37 56.58 19.08
CA PRO A 212 -19.54 56.56 20.52
C PRO A 212 -18.34 55.81 21.08
N THR A 213 -17.45 56.52 21.77
CA THR A 213 -16.52 55.90 22.69
C THR A 213 -17.37 55.30 23.81
N THR A 214 -17.88 54.09 23.59
CA THR A 214 -18.37 53.26 24.68
C THR A 214 -17.12 52.89 25.48
N VAL A 215 -16.86 53.65 26.54
CA VAL A 215 -15.90 53.30 27.57
C VAL A 215 -16.38 51.98 28.15
N VAL A 216 -15.82 50.88 27.67
CA VAL A 216 -15.92 49.59 28.35
C VAL A 216 -15.10 49.76 29.65
N PRO A 217 -15.71 49.71 30.84
CA PRO A 217 -14.93 49.74 32.08
C PRO A 217 -13.99 48.53 32.10
N PRO A 218 -12.75 48.67 32.60
CA PRO A 218 -11.87 47.52 32.76
C PRO A 218 -12.45 46.61 33.86
N ALA A 219 -13.28 45.65 33.47
CA ALA A 219 -13.59 44.51 34.31
C ALA A 219 -12.33 43.64 34.36
N SER A 220 -11.51 43.85 35.39
CA SER A 220 -10.41 42.96 35.73
C SER A 220 -10.98 41.55 35.95
N PRO A 221 -10.59 40.53 35.16
CA PRO A 221 -10.90 39.17 35.52
C PRO A 221 -10.04 38.81 36.73
N GLN A 222 -10.67 38.61 37.90
CA GLN A 222 -10.03 37.92 39.03
C GLN A 222 -9.79 36.47 38.62
N PHE A 223 -8.64 36.20 38.00
CA PHE A 223 -8.11 34.85 37.88
C PHE A 223 -7.54 34.43 39.23
N SER A 224 -8.35 33.73 40.02
CA SER A 224 -7.85 32.90 41.12
C SER A 224 -7.18 31.66 40.53
N ILE A 225 -5.88 31.75 40.27
CA ILE A 225 -5.05 30.58 39.95
C ILE A 225 -4.77 29.87 41.28
N GLN A 226 -5.65 28.93 41.65
CA GLN A 226 -5.30 27.91 42.63
C GLN A 226 -4.33 26.95 41.94
N GLY A 227 -3.07 27.01 42.36
CA GLY A 227 -2.03 26.11 41.90
C GLY A 227 -2.19 24.74 42.55
N GLU A 228 -2.39 23.72 41.72
CA GLU A 228 -1.86 22.39 41.99
C GLU A 228 -0.77 22.13 40.95
N GLY A 229 0.45 21.98 41.45
CA GLY A 229 1.65 21.83 40.64
C GLY A 229 1.67 20.50 39.91
N GLN A 230 1.95 20.55 38.61
CA GLN A 230 2.44 19.38 37.88
C GLN A 230 3.64 19.80 37.03
N THR A 231 4.82 19.42 37.52
CA THR A 231 6.11 19.66 36.90
C THR A 231 6.41 18.60 35.85
N LEU A 232 6.66 19.00 34.60
CA LEU A 232 7.52 18.32 33.62
C LEU A 232 8.02 19.47 32.71
N GLY A 233 9.26 19.94 32.75
CA GLY A 233 10.51 19.18 32.67
C GLY A 233 11.06 19.30 31.23
N THR A 234 11.87 20.36 30.97
CA THR A 234 12.95 20.47 29.93
C THR A 234 12.57 20.25 28.44
N ALA A 235 13.13 20.87 27.40
CA ALA A 235 14.24 21.79 27.19
C ALA A 235 13.97 22.62 25.91
N SER A 236 14.50 23.84 25.90
CA SER A 236 14.48 24.80 24.80
C SER A 236 15.53 24.47 23.73
N ALA A 237 15.10 24.25 22.48
CA ALA A 237 15.97 24.32 21.31
C ALA A 237 15.61 25.57 20.48
N ARG A 238 16.54 26.53 20.45
CA ARG A 238 16.49 27.78 19.69
C ARG A 238 16.36 27.48 18.18
N ARG A 239 15.37 28.08 17.53
CA ARG A 239 15.30 28.23 16.07
C ARG A 239 15.65 29.69 15.74
N GLY A 240 16.88 29.91 15.29
CA GLY A 240 17.31 31.19 14.72
C GLY A 240 16.72 31.36 13.33
N PHE A 241 15.95 32.42 13.15
CA PHE A 241 15.44 32.92 11.89
C PHE A 241 16.52 33.85 11.32
N VAL A 242 17.05 33.57 10.14
CA VAL A 242 17.89 34.50 9.37
C VAL A 242 17.16 34.77 8.07
N HIS A 243 16.92 36.05 7.82
CA HIS A 243 16.26 36.60 6.65
C HIS A 243 17.28 37.59 6.08
N GLU A 244 17.82 37.32 4.90
CA GLU A 244 18.47 38.33 4.07
C GLU A 244 18.07 38.09 2.62
N ASP A 245 17.48 39.14 2.04
CA ASP A 245 17.09 39.28 0.64
C ASP A 245 18.28 39.74 -0.23
N GLU A 246 18.03 39.73 -1.54
CA GLU A 246 18.77 40.40 -2.64
C GLU A 246 20.04 39.65 -3.12
N ASP A 247 20.34 39.49 -4.42
CA ASP A 247 19.99 40.35 -5.54
C ASP A 247 20.09 39.61 -6.91
N LYS A 248 19.48 40.21 -7.93
CA LYS A 248 19.49 39.77 -9.34
C LYS A 248 20.76 40.25 -10.07
N THR A 249 20.91 39.79 -11.33
CA THR A 249 21.88 40.17 -12.40
C THR A 249 23.14 39.28 -12.43
N ALA A 250 23.75 38.89 -13.55
CA ALA A 250 23.59 39.15 -14.97
C ALA A 250 24.19 38.00 -15.81
N THR A 251 23.83 38.04 -17.09
CA THR A 251 24.36 37.45 -18.33
C THR A 251 25.87 37.13 -18.46
N GLU A 252 26.13 36.22 -19.42
CA GLU A 252 27.33 36.01 -20.25
C GLU A 252 28.59 35.39 -19.61
N TYR A 253 28.92 34.15 -20.03
CA TYR A 253 29.89 33.85 -21.11
C TYR A 253 29.66 32.44 -21.67
#